data_AF-A0ABD2R3K8-F1
#
_entry.id   AF-A0ABD2R3K8-F1
#
_cell.length_a   1.000
_cell.length_b   1.000
_cell.length_c   1.000
_cell.angle_alpha   90.00
_cell.angle_beta   90.00
_cell.angle_gamma   90.00
#
_symmetry.space_group_name_H-M   'P 1'
#
loop_
_entity.id
_entity.type
_entity.pdbx_description
1 polymer ?
#
loop_
_entity_poly.entity_id
_entity_poly.type
_entity_poly.pdbx_seq_one_letter_code
_entity_poly.pdbx_strand_id
1 'polypeptide(L)'
;MFAYALNFPMQKFLQSQSKVWFMAIISMGGLAIHVLLNWILVIKGGHGLFGAAIAGNISWWLLVIAQLIYIISGYFPEAWTGFSCLAFKSLTNFVKLSLASAVMVCLELWYFTAVILMVGGLKNATVAVDAISICLGLQLWTLTVAFGFTSSTSVRVSNELGAGNPKAAKFSISVNVLTSAVIGLIFSATILATRKEFPRLFTNEQHVIKETSNLGYILSAIIFLNGIQPVLLGISI
;
A
#
# COMPACT_ATOMS: atom_id res chain seq x y z
N MET A 1 5.38 14.71 -3.74
CA MET A 1 4.85 14.69 -2.36
C MET A 1 3.46 15.30 -2.26
N PHE A 2 3.23 16.53 -2.74
CA PHE A 2 1.89 17.18 -2.69
C PHE A 2 0.76 16.42 -3.39
N ALA A 3 1.05 15.75 -4.52
CA ALA A 3 0.06 14.93 -5.23
C ALA A 3 -0.58 13.85 -4.35
N TYR A 4 0.17 13.26 -3.40
CA TYR A 4 -0.38 12.27 -2.47
C TYR A 4 -1.46 12.84 -1.57
N ALA A 5 -1.30 14.08 -1.10
CA ALA A 5 -2.27 14.73 -0.22
C ALA A 5 -3.63 14.90 -0.90
N LEU A 6 -3.65 15.06 -2.22
CA LEU A 6 -4.88 15.10 -3.03
C LEU A 6 -5.38 13.69 -3.40
N ASN A 7 -4.47 12.79 -3.75
CA ASN A 7 -4.81 11.43 -4.19
C ASN A 7 -5.52 10.63 -3.08
N PHE A 8 -5.10 10.72 -1.81
CA PHE A 8 -5.71 9.92 -0.74
C PHE A 8 -7.21 10.23 -0.53
N PRO A 9 -7.65 11.49 -0.37
CA PRO A 9 -9.07 11.83 -0.31
C PRO A 9 -9.86 11.41 -1.55
N MET A 10 -9.30 11.60 -2.75
CA MET A 10 -9.98 11.24 -4.00
C MET A 10 -10.13 9.72 -4.16
N GLN A 11 -9.11 8.94 -3.81
CA GLN A 11 -9.22 7.48 -3.75
C GLN A 11 -10.29 7.06 -2.74
N LYS A 12 -10.31 7.65 -1.55
CA LYS A 12 -11.34 7.33 -0.54
C LYS A 12 -12.75 7.66 -1.02
N PHE A 13 -12.93 8.77 -1.74
CA PHE A 13 -14.19 9.11 -2.39
C PHE A 13 -14.59 8.04 -3.42
N LEU A 14 -13.71 7.69 -4.37
CA LEU A 14 -14.02 6.68 -5.39
C LEU A 14 -14.24 5.28 -4.80
N GLN A 15 -13.51 4.95 -3.73
CA GLN A 15 -13.68 3.70 -2.97
C GLN A 15 -15.06 3.63 -2.31
N SER A 16 -15.52 4.69 -1.63
CA SER A 16 -16.83 4.69 -0.98
C SER A 16 -17.98 4.55 -1.99
N GLN A 17 -17.82 5.12 -3.18
CA GLN A 17 -18.75 4.99 -4.30
C GLN A 17 -18.61 3.66 -5.08
N SER A 18 -17.80 2.72 -4.62
CA SER A 18 -17.52 1.42 -5.28
C SER A 18 -16.99 1.54 -6.72
N LYS A 19 -16.36 2.67 -7.09
CA LYS A 19 -15.75 2.90 -8.43
C LYS A 19 -14.28 2.50 -8.48
N VAL A 20 -13.97 1.33 -7.91
CA VAL A 20 -12.59 0.81 -7.83
C VAL A 20 -12.01 0.42 -9.19
N TRP A 21 -12.86 -0.04 -10.11
CA TRP A 21 -12.43 -0.40 -11.48
C TRP A 21 -11.81 0.79 -12.23
N PHE A 22 -12.36 1.99 -12.05
CA PHE A 22 -11.83 3.20 -12.68
C PHE A 22 -10.42 3.49 -12.15
N MET A 23 -10.23 3.40 -10.84
CA MET A 23 -8.91 3.56 -10.21
C MET A 23 -7.90 2.55 -10.76
N ALA A 24 -8.31 1.30 -10.96
CA ALA A 24 -7.43 0.28 -11.53
C ALA A 24 -6.98 0.62 -12.96
N ILE A 25 -7.90 1.07 -13.83
CA ILE A 25 -7.58 1.44 -15.21
C ILE A 25 -6.61 2.63 -15.25
N ILE A 26 -6.88 3.70 -14.50
CA ILE A 26 -5.97 4.85 -14.48
C ILE A 26 -4.61 4.50 -13.87
N SER A 27 -4.56 3.59 -12.89
CA SER A 27 -3.29 3.12 -12.32
C SER A 27 -2.48 2.30 -13.33
N MET A 28 -3.13 1.44 -14.13
CA MET A 28 -2.45 0.72 -15.21
C MET A 28 -1.92 1.67 -16.29
N GLY A 29 -2.74 2.63 -16.74
CA GLY A 29 -2.30 3.65 -17.70
C GLY A 29 -1.18 4.53 -17.14
N GLY A 30 -1.29 4.93 -15.87
CA GLY A 30 -0.27 5.70 -15.16
C GLY A 30 1.05 4.93 -15.05
N LEU A 31 1.02 3.63 -14.79
CA LEU A 31 2.22 2.78 -14.78
C LEU A 31 2.88 2.72 -16.16
N ALA A 32 2.11 2.54 -17.23
CA ALA A 32 2.65 2.52 -18.59
C ALA A 32 3.35 3.84 -18.95
N ILE A 33 2.71 4.97 -18.62
CA ILE A 33 3.31 6.31 -18.80
C ILE A 33 4.54 6.48 -17.91
N HIS A 34 4.52 6.00 -16.67
CA HIS A 34 5.66 6.08 -15.76
C HIS A 34 6.89 5.34 -16.31
N VAL A 35 6.70 4.13 -16.85
CA VAL A 35 7.76 3.35 -17.49
C VAL A 35 8.34 4.11 -18.69
N LEU A 36 7.46 4.66 -19.55
CA LEU A 36 7.88 5.45 -20.71
C LEU A 36 8.68 6.70 -20.30
N LEU A 37 8.21 7.43 -19.29
CA LEU A 37 8.89 8.62 -18.77
C LEU A 37 10.26 8.29 -18.19
N ASN A 38 10.39 7.18 -17.44
CA ASN A 38 11.69 6.74 -16.94
C ASN A 38 12.64 6.37 -18.09
N TRP A 39 12.16 5.67 -19.11
CA TRP A 39 12.98 5.35 -20.27
C TRP A 39 13.47 6.63 -21.00
N ILE A 40 12.59 7.61 -21.19
CA ILE A 40 12.95 8.88 -21.84
C ILE A 40 13.92 9.70 -20.98
N LEU A 41 13.60 9.92 -19.70
CA LEU A 41 14.33 10.88 -18.87
C LEU A 41 15.60 10.29 -18.25
N VAL A 42 15.58 9.02 -17.87
CA VAL A 42 16.70 8.36 -17.19
C VAL A 42 17.65 7.73 -18.21
N ILE A 43 17.14 6.88 -19.08
CA ILE A 43 17.99 6.11 -20.01
C ILE A 43 18.40 6.96 -21.21
N LYS A 44 17.42 7.54 -21.93
CA LYS A 44 17.71 8.31 -23.15
C LYS A 44 18.26 9.71 -22.85
N GLY A 45 17.71 10.39 -21.85
CA GLY A 45 18.10 11.75 -21.45
C GLY A 45 19.32 11.79 -20.52
N GLY A 46 19.72 10.67 -19.93
CA GLY A 46 20.88 10.60 -19.04
C GLY A 46 20.74 11.38 -17.74
N HIS A 47 19.53 11.79 -17.34
CA HIS A 47 19.32 12.63 -16.15
C HIS A 47 19.35 11.84 -14.82
N GLY A 48 19.65 10.54 -14.85
CA GLY A 48 19.83 9.71 -13.66
C GLY A 48 18.68 9.80 -12.65
N LEU A 49 19.03 9.95 -11.36
CA LEU A 49 18.06 10.06 -10.26
C LEU A 49 17.14 11.28 -10.38
N PHE A 50 17.65 12.40 -10.92
CA PHE A 50 16.86 13.61 -11.13
C PHE A 50 15.76 13.37 -12.17
N GLY A 51 16.09 12.67 -13.26
CA GLY A 51 15.10 12.23 -14.27
C GLY A 51 14.02 11.32 -13.67
N ALA A 52 14.41 10.38 -12.81
CA ALA A 52 13.47 9.49 -12.12
C ALA A 52 12.53 10.26 -11.18
N ALA A 53 13.04 11.27 -10.46
CA ALA A 53 12.23 12.12 -9.60
C ALA A 53 11.19 12.93 -10.40
N ILE A 54 11.58 13.49 -11.55
CA ILE A 54 10.64 14.17 -12.47
C ILE A 54 9.59 13.20 -12.98
N ALA A 55 10.00 12.04 -13.50
CA ALA A 55 9.08 11.01 -14.01
C ALA A 55 8.06 10.61 -12.95
N GLY A 56 8.50 10.38 -11.70
CA GLY A 56 7.64 10.09 -10.56
C GLY A 56 6.65 11.21 -10.27
N ASN A 57 7.11 12.47 -10.21
CA ASN A 57 6.23 13.60 -9.94
C ASN A 57 5.14 13.77 -11.01
N ILE A 58 5.51 13.68 -12.30
CA ILE A 58 4.57 13.76 -13.41
C ILE A 58 3.53 12.63 -13.32
N SER A 59 3.99 11.40 -13.08
CA SER A 59 3.09 10.23 -13.01
C SER A 59 2.05 10.35 -11.91
N TRP A 60 2.45 10.85 -10.73
CA TRP A 60 1.52 11.10 -9.63
C TRP A 60 0.50 12.18 -9.94
N TRP A 61 0.91 13.28 -10.57
CA TRP A 61 -0.01 14.35 -10.95
C TRP A 61 -1.00 13.90 -12.04
N LEU A 62 -0.57 13.06 -12.98
CA LEU A 62 -1.47 12.47 -13.96
C LEU A 62 -2.58 11.64 -13.30
N LEU A 63 -2.25 10.83 -12.29
CA LEU A 63 -3.25 10.07 -11.53
C LEU A 63 -4.22 10.99 -10.79
N VAL A 64 -3.70 12.03 -10.12
CA VAL A 64 -4.50 13.02 -9.39
C VAL A 64 -5.47 13.74 -10.33
N ILE A 65 -4.97 14.22 -11.48
CA ILE A 65 -5.78 14.94 -12.47
C ILE A 65 -6.85 14.02 -13.05
N ALA A 66 -6.50 12.77 -13.40
CA ALA A 66 -7.46 11.81 -13.94
C ALA A 66 -8.59 11.48 -12.95
N GLN A 67 -8.26 11.29 -11.67
CA GLN A 67 -9.26 11.09 -10.62
C GLN A 67 -10.14 12.32 -10.43
N LEU A 68 -9.54 13.50 -10.38
CA LEU A 68 -10.28 14.75 -10.19
C LEU A 68 -11.28 14.98 -11.33
N ILE A 69 -10.84 14.83 -12.58
CA ILE A 69 -11.71 14.95 -13.77
C ILE A 69 -12.89 14.00 -13.65
N TYR A 70 -12.65 12.74 -13.27
CA TYR A 70 -13.73 11.77 -13.13
C TYR A 70 -14.73 12.15 -12.03
N ILE A 71 -14.24 12.60 -10.87
CA ILE A 71 -15.10 13.05 -9.76
C ILE A 71 -15.98 14.23 -10.17
N ILE A 72 -15.41 15.23 -10.86
CA ILE A 72 -16.15 16.46 -11.23
C ILE A 72 -16.96 16.33 -12.52
N SER A 73 -16.82 15.24 -13.28
CA SER A 73 -17.48 15.06 -14.59
C SER A 73 -18.99 14.80 -14.54
N GLY A 74 -19.62 14.87 -13.36
CA GLY A 74 -21.07 14.80 -13.19
C GLY A 74 -21.64 13.40 -12.96
N TYR A 75 -20.81 12.35 -12.89
CA TYR A 75 -21.26 10.98 -12.58
C TYR A 75 -21.71 10.77 -11.12
N PHE A 76 -21.46 11.75 -10.22
CA PHE A 76 -21.72 11.63 -8.78
C PHE A 76 -22.60 12.77 -8.25
N PRO A 77 -23.79 13.03 -8.81
CA PRO A 77 -24.59 14.20 -8.44
C PRO A 77 -25.06 14.18 -6.98
N GLU A 78 -25.23 12.99 -6.40
CA GLU A 78 -25.65 12.82 -5.00
C GLU A 78 -24.48 12.93 -4.01
N ALA A 79 -23.27 12.56 -4.43
CA ALA A 79 -22.09 12.49 -3.55
C ALA A 79 -21.16 13.70 -3.69
N TRP A 80 -21.17 14.38 -4.85
CA TRP A 80 -20.34 15.54 -5.14
C TRP A 80 -21.20 16.74 -5.52
N THR A 81 -21.35 17.69 -4.59
CA THR A 81 -22.13 18.93 -4.77
C THR A 81 -21.24 20.16 -5.06
N GLY A 82 -19.95 19.93 -5.34
CA GLY A 82 -18.97 20.97 -5.59
C GLY A 82 -18.25 21.47 -4.33
N PHE A 83 -17.38 22.47 -4.53
CA PHE A 83 -16.61 23.05 -3.44
C PHE A 83 -17.47 23.97 -2.57
N SER A 84 -17.39 23.80 -1.25
CA SER A 84 -18.11 24.61 -0.29
C SER A 84 -17.30 24.82 0.99
N CYS A 85 -17.44 26.01 1.60
CA CYS A 85 -16.84 26.28 2.91
C CYS A 85 -17.41 25.40 4.03
N LEU A 86 -18.53 24.71 3.79
CA LEU A 86 -19.07 23.70 4.70
C LEU A 86 -18.06 22.59 5.00
N ALA A 87 -17.14 22.29 4.08
CA ALA A 87 -16.08 21.29 4.29
C ALA A 87 -15.16 21.62 5.49
N PHE A 88 -15.04 22.90 5.87
CA PHE A 88 -14.20 23.32 7.00
C PHE A 88 -14.89 23.21 8.36
N LYS A 89 -16.21 23.00 8.41
CA LYS A 89 -16.99 23.02 9.66
C LYS A 89 -16.61 21.88 10.63
N SER A 90 -16.15 20.74 10.11
CA SER A 90 -15.79 19.56 10.91
C SER A 90 -14.30 19.24 10.90
N LEU A 91 -13.46 20.21 10.50
CA LEU A 91 -12.03 19.97 10.28
C LEU A 91 -11.30 19.56 11.56
N THR A 92 -11.63 20.15 12.71
CA THR A 92 -10.98 19.85 13.99
C THR A 92 -11.14 18.38 14.39
N ASN A 93 -12.35 17.83 14.27
CA ASN A 93 -12.61 16.42 14.59
C ASN A 93 -11.90 15.50 13.59
N PHE A 94 -11.92 15.86 12.30
CA PHE A 94 -11.22 15.13 11.25
C PHE A 94 -9.71 15.09 11.51
N VAL A 95 -9.10 16.23 11.86
CA VAL A 95 -7.66 16.33 12.16
C VAL A 95 -7.30 15.50 13.39
N LYS A 96 -8.10 15.55 14.46
CA LYS A 96 -7.86 14.76 15.67
C LYS A 96 -7.85 13.25 15.37
N LEU A 97 -8.80 12.76 14.58
CA LEU A 97 -8.87 11.35 14.19
C LEU A 97 -7.74 10.97 13.22
N SER A 98 -7.47 11.83 12.25
CA SER A 98 -6.41 11.64 11.25
C SER A 98 -5.03 11.63 11.89
N LEU A 99 -4.79 12.45 12.93
CA LEU A 99 -3.53 12.49 13.64
C LEU A 99 -3.24 11.18 14.38
N ALA A 100 -4.24 10.61 15.06
CA ALA A 100 -4.08 9.30 15.71
C ALA A 100 -3.72 8.21 14.70
N SER A 101 -4.41 8.20 13.55
CA SER A 101 -4.14 7.24 12.46
C SER A 101 -2.76 7.47 11.83
N ALA A 102 -2.37 8.74 11.63
CA ALA A 102 -1.07 9.10 11.06
C ALA A 102 0.07 8.68 11.98
N VAL A 103 -0.03 8.91 13.30
CA VAL A 103 0.98 8.48 14.27
C VAL A 103 1.14 6.96 14.24
N MET A 104 0.04 6.20 14.20
CA MET A 104 0.10 4.74 14.11
C MET A 104 0.89 4.26 12.88
N VAL A 105 0.56 4.77 11.69
CA VAL A 105 1.24 4.39 10.44
C VAL A 105 2.69 4.88 10.42
N CYS A 106 2.96 6.09 10.91
CA CYS A 106 4.33 6.61 11.01
C CYS A 106 5.20 5.76 11.94
N LEU A 107 4.68 5.34 13.10
CA LEU A 107 5.41 4.46 14.02
C LEU A 107 5.70 3.10 13.39
N GLU A 108 4.76 2.54 12.62
CA GLU A 108 4.97 1.29 11.88
C GLU A 108 6.07 1.42 10.82
N LEU A 109 6.10 2.52 10.07
CA LEU A 109 7.15 2.78 9.08
C LEU A 109 8.51 3.07 9.72
N TRP A 110 8.54 3.87 10.78
CA TRP A 110 9.77 4.20 11.50
C TRP A 110 10.35 3.00 12.23
N TYR A 111 9.51 2.07 12.68
CA TYR A 111 9.95 0.80 13.23
C TYR A 111 10.83 0.02 12.23
N PHE A 112 10.42 -0.07 10.95
CA PHE A 112 11.24 -0.74 9.94
C PHE A 112 12.58 -0.03 9.71
N THR A 113 12.59 1.30 9.65
CA THR A 113 13.84 2.08 9.54
C THR A 113 14.74 1.85 10.75
N ALA A 114 14.19 1.85 11.96
CA ALA A 114 14.94 1.59 13.18
C ALA A 114 15.56 0.18 13.18
N VAL A 115 14.82 -0.84 12.75
CA VAL A 115 15.34 -2.21 12.60
C VAL A 115 16.52 -2.26 11.63
N ILE A 116 16.41 -1.63 10.46
CA ILE A 116 17.51 -1.58 9.48
C ILE A 116 18.75 -0.89 10.09
N LEU A 117 18.55 0.23 10.80
CA LEU A 117 19.66 0.94 11.47
C LEU A 117 20.33 0.09 12.56
N MET A 118 19.55 -0.65 13.35
CA MET A 118 20.10 -1.56 14.37
C MET A 118 20.90 -2.71 13.75
N VAL A 119 20.40 -3.30 12.66
CA VAL A 119 21.11 -4.37 11.91
C VAL A 119 22.41 -3.84 11.32
N GLY A 120 22.45 -2.56 10.92
CA GLY A 120 23.66 -1.87 10.48
C GLY A 120 24.77 -1.75 11.54
N GLY A 121 24.46 -1.96 12.82
CA GLY A 121 25.43 -1.99 13.91
C GLY A 121 26.10 -3.36 14.15
N LEU A 122 25.73 -4.41 13.41
CA LEU A 122 26.27 -5.76 13.59
C LEU A 122 27.69 -5.90 13.00
N LYS A 123 28.46 -6.88 13.51
CA LYS A 123 29.83 -7.16 13.02
C LYS A 123 29.89 -7.47 11.52
N ASN A 124 28.85 -8.10 10.96
CA ASN A 124 28.68 -8.36 9.53
C ASN A 124 27.54 -7.49 8.95
N ALA A 125 27.57 -6.19 9.24
CA ALA A 125 26.49 -5.24 8.94
C ALA A 125 26.02 -5.30 7.48
N THR A 126 26.93 -5.34 6.50
CA THR A 126 26.58 -5.35 5.07
C THR A 126 25.70 -6.54 4.71
N VAL A 127 26.14 -7.76 5.03
CA VAL A 127 25.39 -8.99 4.74
C VAL A 127 24.05 -9.01 5.47
N ALA A 128 24.02 -8.59 6.73
CA ALA A 128 22.80 -8.59 7.53
C ALA A 128 21.78 -7.55 7.04
N VAL A 129 22.24 -6.33 6.69
CA VAL A 129 21.41 -5.25 6.15
C VAL A 129 20.86 -5.64 4.77
N ASP A 130 21.66 -6.25 3.91
CA ASP A 130 21.20 -6.69 2.59
C ASP A 130 20.14 -7.79 2.73
N ALA A 131 20.39 -8.78 3.59
CA ALA A 131 19.46 -9.88 3.82
C ALA A 131 18.11 -9.42 4.39
N ILE A 132 18.13 -8.54 5.40
CA ILE A 132 16.90 -7.99 5.98
C ILE A 132 16.19 -7.07 4.98
N SER A 133 16.91 -6.33 4.14
CA SER A 133 16.31 -5.45 3.12
C SER A 133 15.53 -6.24 2.07
N ILE A 134 16.06 -7.39 1.63
CA ILE A 134 15.33 -8.31 0.73
C ILE A 134 14.05 -8.81 1.42
N CYS A 135 14.15 -9.25 2.68
CA CYS A 135 13.01 -9.74 3.44
C CYS A 135 11.94 -8.66 3.63
N LEU A 136 12.33 -7.44 4.01
CA LEU A 136 11.42 -6.32 4.21
C LEU A 136 10.79 -5.86 2.88
N GLY A 137 11.51 -5.93 1.76
CA GLY A 137 10.98 -5.64 0.44
C GLY A 137 9.84 -6.59 0.05
N LEU A 138 10.06 -7.90 0.20
CA LEU A 138 9.03 -8.92 -0.02
C LEU A 138 7.84 -8.76 0.95
N GLN A 139 8.14 -8.46 2.22
CA GLN A 139 7.10 -8.18 3.21
C GLN A 139 6.24 -6.99 2.77
N LEU A 140 6.85 -5.89 2.31
CA LEU A 140 6.11 -4.72 1.85
C LEU A 140 5.22 -5.04 0.65
N TRP A 141 5.67 -5.85 -0.30
CA TRP A 141 4.85 -6.29 -1.43
C TRP A 141 3.61 -7.05 -0.97
N THR A 142 3.78 -8.04 -0.09
CA THR A 142 2.62 -8.78 0.47
C THR A 142 1.68 -7.88 1.28
N LEU A 143 2.23 -6.89 1.99
CA LEU A 143 1.45 -5.95 2.78
C LEU A 143 0.58 -5.03 1.91
N THR A 144 1.03 -4.65 0.71
CA THR A 144 0.18 -3.86 -0.20
C THR A 144 -1.08 -4.60 -0.63
N VAL A 145 -1.01 -5.93 -0.77
CA VAL A 145 -2.19 -6.78 -1.01
C VAL A 145 -3.11 -6.79 0.20
N ALA A 146 -2.54 -6.95 1.41
CA ALA A 146 -3.31 -6.90 2.66
C ALA A 146 -4.03 -5.55 2.85
N PHE A 147 -3.38 -4.42 2.55
CA PHE A 147 -4.01 -3.09 2.58
C PHE A 147 -5.16 -2.95 1.56
N GLY A 148 -5.11 -3.66 0.44
CA GLY A 148 -6.24 -3.76 -0.48
C GLY A 148 -7.48 -4.39 0.19
N PHE A 149 -7.29 -5.48 0.95
CA PHE A 149 -8.35 -6.10 1.74
C PHE A 149 -8.84 -5.21 2.88
N THR A 150 -7.94 -4.52 3.57
CA THR A 150 -8.30 -3.51 4.60
C THR A 150 -9.22 -2.44 4.03
N SER A 151 -8.86 -1.86 2.87
CA SER A 151 -9.66 -0.85 2.19
C SER A 151 -11.03 -1.39 1.75
N SER A 152 -11.06 -2.59 1.17
CA SER A 152 -12.31 -3.25 0.77
C SER A 152 -13.24 -3.50 1.96
N THR A 153 -12.68 -3.98 3.08
CA THR A 153 -13.44 -4.27 4.31
C THR A 153 -14.01 -3.00 4.90
N SER A 154 -13.19 -1.95 5.07
CA SER A 154 -13.62 -0.67 5.64
C SER A 154 -14.77 -0.06 4.82
N VAL A 155 -14.69 -0.08 3.48
CA VAL A 155 -15.78 0.42 2.61
C VAL A 155 -17.05 -0.41 2.77
N ARG A 156 -16.96 -1.75 2.67
CA ARG A 156 -18.13 -2.63 2.74
C ARG A 156 -18.81 -2.53 4.10
N VAL A 157 -18.05 -2.64 5.18
CA VAL A 157 -18.56 -2.55 6.55
C VAL A 157 -19.20 -1.19 6.80
N SER A 158 -18.55 -0.10 6.40
CA SER A 158 -19.11 1.25 6.56
C SER A 158 -20.42 1.43 5.80
N ASN A 159 -20.51 0.95 4.56
CA ASN A 159 -21.73 1.05 3.76
C ASN A 159 -22.87 0.20 4.33
N GLU A 160 -22.61 -1.05 4.72
CA GLU A 160 -23.64 -1.92 5.31
C GLU A 160 -24.13 -1.42 6.67
N LEU A 161 -23.23 -0.89 7.52
CA LEU A 161 -23.61 -0.27 8.78
C LEU A 161 -24.40 1.03 8.56
N GLY A 162 -23.99 1.86 7.60
CA GLY A 162 -24.72 3.07 7.21
C GLY A 162 -26.13 2.77 6.68
N ALA A 163 -26.33 1.62 6.05
CA ALA A 163 -27.65 1.12 5.62
C ALA A 163 -28.45 0.43 6.73
N GLY A 164 -27.93 0.36 7.97
CA GLY A 164 -28.61 -0.29 9.10
C GLY A 164 -28.59 -1.82 9.04
N ASN A 165 -27.65 -2.43 8.30
CA ASN A 165 -27.57 -3.88 8.10
C ASN A 165 -26.33 -4.50 8.78
N PRO A 166 -26.34 -4.67 10.13
CA PRO A 166 -25.20 -5.22 10.87
C PRO A 166 -24.91 -6.69 10.53
N LYS A 167 -25.89 -7.44 10.00
CA LYS A 167 -25.70 -8.84 9.59
C LYS A 167 -24.81 -8.91 8.33
N ALA A 168 -25.08 -8.08 7.34
CA ALA A 168 -24.25 -7.99 6.14
C ALA A 168 -22.85 -7.42 6.43
N ALA A 169 -22.74 -6.48 7.37
CA ALA A 169 -21.45 -6.00 7.86
C ALA A 169 -20.59 -7.13 8.45
N LYS A 170 -21.16 -7.96 9.35
CA LYS A 170 -20.47 -9.13 9.91
C LYS A 170 -20.07 -10.14 8.85
N PHE A 171 -20.96 -10.43 7.90
CA PHE A 171 -20.66 -11.33 6.78
C PHE A 171 -19.49 -10.81 5.93
N SER A 172 -19.47 -9.52 5.62
CA SER A 172 -18.39 -8.88 4.85
C SER A 172 -17.04 -9.00 5.55
N ILE A 173 -17.01 -8.84 6.88
CA ILE A 173 -15.80 -9.05 7.70
C ILE A 173 -15.32 -10.50 7.57
N SER A 174 -16.20 -11.47 7.79
CA SER A 174 -15.83 -12.89 7.74
C SER A 174 -15.28 -13.29 6.37
N VAL A 175 -15.90 -12.85 5.28
CA VAL A 175 -15.44 -13.16 3.91
C VAL A 175 -14.08 -12.55 3.63
N ASN A 176 -13.85 -11.28 3.99
CA ASN A 176 -12.58 -10.62 3.72
C ASN A 176 -11.44 -11.16 4.58
N VAL A 177 -11.68 -11.45 5.86
CA VAL A 177 -10.67 -12.08 6.74
C VAL A 177 -10.30 -13.46 6.21
N LEU A 178 -11.27 -14.30 5.85
CA LEU A 178 -11.00 -15.64 5.31
C LEU A 178 -10.21 -15.57 3.99
N THR A 179 -10.64 -14.70 3.08
CA THR A 179 -9.97 -14.53 1.77
C THR A 179 -8.54 -14.04 1.94
N SER A 180 -8.31 -13.06 2.81
CA SER A 180 -6.98 -12.53 3.07
C SER A 180 -6.08 -13.54 3.79
N ALA A 181 -6.63 -14.33 4.72
CA ALA A 181 -5.90 -15.41 5.38
C ALA A 181 -5.47 -16.50 4.38
N VAL A 182 -6.34 -16.89 3.44
CA VAL A 182 -6.00 -17.84 2.39
C VAL A 182 -4.89 -17.30 1.49
N ILE A 183 -4.97 -16.03 1.06
CA ILE A 183 -3.91 -15.43 0.24
C ILE A 183 -2.60 -15.30 1.02
N GLY A 184 -2.65 -14.89 2.29
CA GLY A 184 -1.49 -14.85 3.17
C GLY A 184 -0.85 -16.22 3.34
N LEU A 185 -1.65 -17.28 3.45
CA LEU A 185 -1.17 -18.67 3.47
C LEU A 185 -0.47 -19.05 2.16
N ILE A 186 -1.04 -18.69 1.01
CA ILE A 186 -0.44 -18.96 -0.30
C ILE A 186 0.92 -18.25 -0.42
N PHE A 187 1.02 -16.97 -0.06
CA PHE A 187 2.29 -16.24 -0.08
C PHE A 187 3.31 -16.82 0.91
N SER A 188 2.87 -17.12 2.12
CA SER A 188 3.70 -17.75 3.16
C SER A 188 4.27 -19.10 2.69
N ALA A 189 3.43 -19.95 2.11
CA ALA A 189 3.82 -21.24 1.55
C ALA A 189 4.77 -21.08 0.35
N THR A 190 4.52 -20.09 -0.52
CA THR A 190 5.39 -19.81 -1.67
C THR A 190 6.79 -19.39 -1.23
N ILE A 191 6.91 -18.48 -0.25
CA ILE A 191 8.20 -18.06 0.31
C ILE A 191 8.91 -19.24 0.98
N LEU A 192 8.19 -20.09 1.70
CA LEU A 192 8.78 -21.25 2.36
C LEU A 192 9.28 -22.28 1.34
N ALA A 193 8.49 -22.58 0.31
CA ALA A 193 8.84 -23.52 -0.76
C ALA A 193 10.03 -23.03 -1.59
N THR A 194 10.10 -21.72 -1.86
CA THR A 194 11.16 -21.10 -2.66
C THR A 194 12.32 -20.56 -1.81
N ARG A 195 12.33 -20.82 -0.49
CA ARG A 195 13.23 -20.19 0.50
C ARG A 195 14.70 -20.15 0.09
N LYS A 196 15.18 -21.23 -0.51
CA LYS A 196 16.59 -21.41 -0.91
C LYS A 196 16.94 -20.75 -2.25
N GLU A 197 15.93 -20.42 -3.05
CA GLU A 197 16.08 -19.97 -4.44
C GLU A 197 15.70 -18.51 -4.63
N PHE A 198 14.62 -18.02 -3.98
CA PHE A 198 14.16 -16.64 -4.15
C PHE A 198 15.23 -15.58 -3.86
N PRO A 199 16.17 -15.73 -2.89
CA PRO A 199 17.18 -14.69 -2.64
C PRO A 199 18.08 -14.44 -3.86
N ARG A 200 18.26 -15.44 -4.72
CA ARG A 200 19.06 -15.35 -5.95
C ARG A 200 18.46 -14.39 -6.99
N LEU A 201 17.17 -14.06 -6.87
CA LEU A 201 16.51 -13.06 -7.72
C LEU A 201 16.94 -11.63 -7.39
N PHE A 202 17.48 -11.41 -6.19
CA PHE A 202 17.82 -10.09 -5.67
C PHE A 202 19.32 -9.82 -5.61
N THR A 203 20.14 -10.86 -5.44
CA THR A 203 21.59 -10.71 -5.31
C THR A 203 22.34 -11.96 -5.76
N ASN A 204 23.57 -11.77 -6.23
CA ASN A 204 24.52 -12.83 -6.59
C ASN A 204 25.47 -13.18 -5.42
N GLU A 205 25.44 -12.42 -4.33
CA GLU A 205 26.33 -12.60 -3.18
C GLU A 205 25.92 -13.82 -2.34
N GLN A 206 26.76 -14.86 -2.32
CA GLN A 206 26.45 -16.14 -1.67
C GLN A 206 26.21 -16.01 -0.16
N HIS A 207 26.93 -15.09 0.50
CA HIS A 207 26.74 -14.83 1.92
C HIS A 207 25.36 -14.23 2.21
N VAL A 208 24.88 -13.31 1.37
CA VAL A 208 23.55 -12.70 1.49
C VAL A 208 22.46 -13.71 1.15
N ILE A 209 22.65 -14.54 0.12
CA ILE A 209 21.72 -15.61 -0.24
C ILE A 209 21.52 -16.58 0.93
N LYS A 210 22.61 -17.02 1.56
CA LYS A 210 22.56 -17.94 2.71
C LYS A 210 21.82 -17.31 3.90
N GLU A 211 22.12 -16.05 4.22
CA GLU A 211 21.51 -15.36 5.34
C GLU A 211 20.02 -15.09 5.09
N THR A 212 19.66 -14.58 3.92
CA THR A 212 18.27 -14.36 3.51
C THR A 212 17.48 -15.65 3.49
N SER A 213 18.08 -16.75 3.03
CA SER A 213 17.46 -18.07 3.09
C SER A 213 17.10 -18.41 4.54
N ASN A 214 18.02 -18.24 5.49
CA ASN A 214 17.78 -18.51 6.92
C ASN A 214 16.62 -17.67 7.47
N LEU A 215 16.60 -16.36 7.15
CA LEU A 215 15.50 -15.46 7.53
C LEU A 215 14.15 -15.84 6.90
N GLY A 216 14.16 -16.54 5.77
CA GLY A 216 12.95 -16.90 5.04
C GLY A 216 11.90 -17.71 5.84
N TYR A 217 12.30 -18.46 6.87
CA TYR A 217 11.35 -19.10 7.79
C TYR A 217 10.54 -18.07 8.59
N ILE A 218 11.26 -17.08 9.16
CA ILE A 218 10.65 -16.00 9.94
C ILE A 218 9.82 -15.11 9.00
N LEU A 219 10.34 -14.79 7.81
CA LEU A 219 9.62 -14.02 6.79
C LEU A 219 8.29 -14.69 6.42
N SER A 220 8.29 -16.00 6.19
CA SER A 220 7.08 -16.78 5.87
C SER A 220 6.03 -16.68 6.99
N ALA A 221 6.45 -16.75 8.25
CA ALA A 221 5.56 -16.58 9.40
C ALA A 221 5.01 -15.16 9.51
N ILE A 222 5.85 -14.14 9.31
CA ILE A 222 5.45 -12.73 9.33
C ILE A 222 4.43 -12.44 8.21
N ILE A 223 4.67 -12.93 6.99
CA ILE A 223 3.74 -12.76 5.86
C ILE A 223 2.36 -13.34 6.18
N PHE A 224 2.31 -14.50 6.84
CA PHE A 224 1.04 -15.11 7.24
C PHE A 224 0.30 -14.24 8.27
N LEU A 225 0.99 -13.80 9.33
CA LEU A 225 0.40 -12.95 10.38
C LEU A 225 -0.08 -11.61 9.81
N ASN A 226 0.74 -10.99 8.95
CA ASN A 226 0.41 -9.74 8.27
C ASN A 226 -0.66 -9.90 7.18
N GLY A 227 -1.03 -11.11 6.79
CA GLY A 227 -2.22 -11.35 5.98
C GLY A 227 -3.53 -11.12 6.75
N ILE A 228 -3.51 -11.29 8.07
CA ILE A 228 -4.73 -11.25 8.90
C ILE A 228 -4.86 -9.89 9.62
N GLN A 229 -3.78 -9.45 10.26
CA GLN A 229 -3.78 -8.27 11.13
C GLN A 229 -4.31 -6.98 10.45
N PRO A 230 -3.87 -6.60 9.23
CA PRO A 230 -4.33 -5.37 8.60
C PRO A 230 -5.82 -5.36 8.27
N VAL A 231 -6.40 -6.52 7.95
CA VAL A 231 -7.84 -6.62 7.65
C VAL A 231 -8.67 -6.33 8.89
N LEU A 232 -8.22 -6.81 10.06
CA LEU A 232 -8.87 -6.55 11.34
C LEU A 232 -8.81 -5.06 11.72
N LEU A 233 -7.69 -4.37 11.44
CA LEU A 233 -7.57 -2.92 11.65
C LEU A 233 -8.54 -2.11 10.79
N GLY A 234 -8.90 -2.61 9.60
CA GLY A 234 -9.88 -1.99 8.72
C GLY A 234 -11.32 -2.02 9.24
N ILE A 235 -11.60 -2.76 10.31
CA ILE A 235 -12.93 -2.83 10.95
C ILE A 235 -13.13 -1.65 11.90
N SER A 236 -12.06 -1.18 12.53
CA SER A 236 -12.08 -0.08 13.50
C SER A 236 -12.00 1.32 12.88
N ILE A 237 -11.81 1.41 11.56
CA ILE A 237 -11.63 2.65 10.78
C ILE A 237 -12.79 2.83 9.81
#